data_AF-A0A9P5MND6-F1
#
_entry.id   AF-A0A9P5MND6-F1
#
_cell.length_a   1.000
_cell.length_b   1.000
_cell.length_c   1.000
_cell.angle_alpha   90.00
_cell.angle_beta   90.00
_cell.angle_gamma   90.00
#
_symmetry.space_group_name_H-M   'P 1'
#
loop_
_entity.id
_entity.type
_entity.pdbx_description
1 polymer ?
#
loop_
_entity_poly.entity_id
_entity_poly.type
_entity_poly.pdbx_seq_one_letter_code
_entity_poly.pdbx_strand_id
1 'polypeptide(L)'
;MPIDQPFNVYREQLSSQYHGIALWNPNPVDGLYDCGHVSIGDVGYLCEGDFIRMFNVSLPWNDPSNTKLGIPKEFRSLEQDVFINVRGGELSQTEYPSPHVSKVENSSNVHAETPDEAIGQTYRCRARNRGALLSLPYGGRRMDVIRTKVFEDYIRDNVVSWFDWSRERGLPVERMEDLILVTGCTLVTSWAAAAFDNYTTSVDATSISLHAQTFVHGGAQFFWSNIRGNVEYQSSHLSPNGEQPVPQNQCVFIRGFRAKRRPFFGIKHIRAAAEPLPDDPDNRRDDDIQVTRVPDVSSYRDPLVGILDYIVEKCIEDDAAEDTIAIVHDNDLELIEDVETLTADAVEKFLREKQMPLLVENGAAILDPRDNEPPVSDETKVTFYATAELNGEPVPLVIHPVLTKYLLKLEMAESIDHDYDLPNEELTSPAVNPPMLSLKLENCQGYPQIISVEASSDLRGADITVQDVLRTIHEDLRTPFSKRELNKLGGEERAAIRASFKERCKSEEELSKGPRRFDRLGGRDRLQILPKLPPDGALSPMPTFQPSEFL
;
A
#
# COMPACT_ATOMS: atom_id res chain seq x y z
N MET A 1 18.31 -13.32 -26.30
CA MET A 1 18.44 -12.78 -24.93
C MET A 1 18.03 -13.89 -23.98
N PRO A 2 18.69 -14.08 -22.82
CA PRO A 2 18.22 -15.03 -21.83
C PRO A 2 16.79 -14.65 -21.41
N ILE A 3 15.96 -15.67 -21.19
CA ILE A 3 14.62 -15.52 -20.64
C ILE A 3 14.81 -15.15 -19.17
N ASP A 4 14.21 -14.05 -18.72
CA ASP A 4 14.23 -13.70 -17.30
C ASP A 4 13.41 -14.74 -16.54
N GLN A 5 13.90 -15.11 -15.35
CA GLN A 5 13.23 -16.11 -14.53
C GLN A 5 11.79 -15.66 -14.19
N PRO A 6 10.80 -16.56 -14.20
CA PRO A 6 9.39 -16.20 -14.03
C PRO A 6 9.10 -15.50 -12.71
N PHE A 7 9.84 -15.85 -11.64
CA PHE A 7 9.70 -15.20 -10.35
C PHE A 7 10.15 -13.73 -10.36
N ASN A 8 11.12 -13.35 -11.20
CA ASN A 8 11.54 -11.96 -11.35
C ASN A 8 10.47 -11.17 -12.10
N VAL A 9 9.98 -11.71 -13.22
CA VAL A 9 8.90 -11.09 -14.02
C VAL A 9 7.64 -10.93 -13.16
N TYR A 10 7.26 -11.97 -12.42
CA TYR A 10 6.09 -11.94 -11.55
C TYR A 10 6.17 -10.85 -10.48
N ARG A 11 7.30 -10.79 -9.76
CA ARG A 11 7.54 -9.78 -8.72
C ARG A 11 7.56 -8.37 -9.28
N GLU A 12 8.32 -8.17 -10.35
CA GLU A 12 8.43 -6.88 -11.04
C GLU A 12 7.04 -6.36 -11.43
N GLN A 13 6.26 -7.19 -12.12
CA GLN A 13 5.00 -6.77 -12.72
C GLN A 13 3.87 -6.58 -11.69
N LEU A 14 3.91 -7.27 -10.55
CA LEU A 14 2.94 -7.06 -9.46
C LEU A 14 3.32 -5.95 -8.47
N SER A 15 4.55 -5.42 -8.55
CA SER A 15 4.95 -4.28 -7.70
C SER A 15 4.03 -3.06 -7.89
N SER A 16 3.47 -2.87 -9.09
CA SER A 16 2.54 -1.78 -9.41
C SER A 16 1.16 -1.91 -8.73
N GLN A 17 0.91 -2.99 -7.99
CA GLN A 17 -0.33 -3.19 -7.23
C GLN A 17 -0.21 -2.68 -5.78
N TYR A 18 0.97 -2.20 -5.35
CA TYR A 18 1.20 -1.63 -4.02
C TYR A 18 0.74 -2.55 -2.87
N HIS A 19 0.96 -3.85 -3.02
CA HIS A 19 0.64 -4.86 -1.98
C HIS A 19 1.88 -5.37 -1.23
N GLY A 20 3.06 -4.82 -1.57
CA GLY A 20 4.38 -5.29 -1.14
C GLY A 20 5.03 -6.19 -2.18
N ILE A 21 6.02 -6.96 -1.75
CA ILE A 21 6.76 -7.89 -2.60
C ILE A 21 5.91 -9.12 -2.87
N ALA A 22 5.60 -9.37 -4.13
CA ALA A 22 4.93 -10.59 -4.56
C ALA A 22 5.87 -11.79 -4.49
N LEU A 23 5.42 -12.87 -3.84
CA LEU A 23 6.14 -14.14 -3.78
C LEU A 23 5.63 -15.06 -4.89
N TRP A 24 6.55 -15.55 -5.73
CA TRP A 24 6.21 -16.52 -6.77
C TRP A 24 5.84 -17.84 -6.12
N ASN A 25 6.53 -18.25 -5.05
CA ASN A 25 6.26 -19.46 -4.28
C ASN A 25 5.64 -19.10 -2.90
N PRO A 26 4.29 -19.06 -2.79
CA PRO A 26 3.62 -18.76 -1.54
C PRO A 26 3.75 -19.79 -0.42
N ASN A 27 4.12 -21.03 -0.73
CA ASN A 27 4.22 -22.06 0.30
C ASN A 27 5.39 -21.75 1.24
N PRO A 28 5.22 -21.88 2.57
CA PRO A 28 6.35 -21.80 3.48
C PRO A 28 7.36 -22.91 3.16
N VAL A 29 8.64 -22.58 3.16
CA VAL A 29 9.70 -23.57 2.93
C VAL A 29 9.72 -24.61 4.03
N ASP A 30 9.62 -25.88 3.65
CA ASP A 30 9.58 -27.00 4.58
C ASP A 30 10.78 -27.00 5.54
N GLY A 31 10.49 -27.18 6.83
CA GLY A 31 11.51 -27.24 7.88
C GLY A 31 12.05 -25.88 8.35
N LEU A 32 11.73 -24.77 7.67
CA LEU A 32 12.13 -23.42 8.09
C LEU A 32 11.10 -22.70 8.94
N TYR A 33 9.82 -23.08 8.88
CA TYR A 33 8.73 -22.39 9.57
C TYR A 33 8.01 -23.31 10.55
N ASP A 34 8.32 -23.18 11.84
CA ASP A 34 7.64 -23.97 12.89
C ASP A 34 6.16 -23.55 13.05
N CYS A 35 5.83 -22.28 12.80
CA CYS A 35 4.45 -21.77 12.75
C CYS A 35 3.74 -22.04 11.41
N GLY A 36 4.45 -22.59 10.42
CA GLY A 36 3.89 -22.99 9.13
C GLY A 36 3.47 -21.83 8.21
N HIS A 37 3.96 -20.60 8.42
CA HIS A 37 3.78 -19.46 7.50
C HIS A 37 4.78 -18.33 7.79
N VAL A 38 4.94 -17.42 6.83
CA VAL A 38 5.65 -16.14 7.02
C VAL A 38 4.93 -15.29 8.08
N SER A 39 5.69 -14.73 9.01
CA SER A 39 5.18 -13.99 10.17
C SER A 39 5.85 -12.63 10.30
N ILE A 40 5.15 -11.68 10.92
CA ILE A 40 5.72 -10.39 11.30
C ILE A 40 6.94 -10.62 12.22
N GLY A 41 8.00 -9.87 11.97
CA GLY A 41 9.29 -10.02 12.65
C GLY A 41 10.22 -11.06 12.01
N ASP A 42 9.79 -11.79 10.98
CA ASP A 42 10.73 -12.63 10.21
C ASP A 42 11.80 -11.74 9.56
N VAL A 43 13.06 -12.15 9.69
CA VAL A 43 14.19 -11.61 8.96
C VAL A 43 14.64 -12.67 7.97
N GLY A 44 14.79 -12.29 6.71
CA GLY A 44 15.14 -13.23 5.65
C GLY A 44 15.51 -12.52 4.36
N TYR A 45 15.64 -13.31 3.30
CA TYR A 45 15.97 -12.85 1.96
C TYR A 45 15.16 -13.65 0.93
N LEU A 46 15.13 -13.16 -0.30
CA LEU A 46 14.41 -13.82 -1.39
C LEU A 46 15.38 -14.69 -2.21
N CYS A 47 14.97 -15.92 -2.50
CA CYS A 47 15.76 -16.86 -3.30
C CYS A 47 14.82 -17.63 -4.23
N GLU A 48 15.03 -17.54 -5.54
CA GLU A 48 14.28 -18.30 -6.56
C GLU A 48 12.74 -18.23 -6.46
N GLY A 49 12.20 -17.14 -5.91
CA GLY A 49 10.76 -16.93 -5.75
C GLY A 49 10.22 -17.23 -4.35
N ASP A 50 11.03 -17.84 -3.48
CA ASP A 50 10.75 -18.10 -2.08
C ASP A 50 11.26 -16.99 -1.16
N PHE A 51 10.60 -16.82 -0.02
CA PHE A 51 11.16 -16.08 1.11
C PHE A 51 11.82 -17.07 2.09
N ILE A 52 13.14 -16.94 2.23
CA ILE A 52 13.96 -17.79 3.10
C ILE A 52 14.13 -17.09 4.45
N ARG A 53 13.41 -17.57 5.47
CA ARG A 53 13.53 -17.06 6.83
C ARG A 53 14.87 -17.46 7.45
N MET A 54 15.61 -16.48 7.93
CA MET A 54 16.81 -16.66 8.74
C MET A 54 16.47 -16.87 10.22
N PHE A 55 15.64 -15.98 10.78
CA PHE A 55 15.14 -16.01 12.15
C PHE A 55 13.92 -15.07 12.28
N ASN A 56 13.26 -15.07 13.43
CA ASN A 56 12.21 -14.12 13.78
C ASN A 56 12.58 -13.33 15.04
N VAL A 57 12.48 -12.01 14.95
CA VAL A 57 12.91 -11.07 16.01
C VAL A 57 11.97 -11.01 17.20
N SER A 58 10.75 -11.56 17.09
CA SER A 58 9.83 -11.75 18.23
C SER A 58 10.26 -12.91 19.14
N LEU A 59 11.13 -13.79 18.65
CA LEU A 59 11.61 -14.96 19.37
C LEU A 59 13.03 -14.73 19.92
N PRO A 60 13.41 -15.38 21.03
CA PRO A 60 14.79 -15.43 21.49
C PRO A 60 15.77 -15.87 20.38
N TRP A 61 16.97 -15.29 20.35
CA TRP A 61 17.99 -15.66 19.36
C TRP A 61 18.36 -17.15 19.39
N ASN A 62 18.21 -17.80 20.54
CA ASN A 62 18.46 -19.22 20.76
C ASN A 62 17.20 -20.11 20.67
N ASP A 63 16.06 -19.55 20.23
CA ASP A 63 14.85 -20.33 20.00
C ASP A 63 15.08 -21.39 18.91
N PRO A 64 14.54 -22.62 19.04
CA PRO A 64 14.66 -23.65 18.01
C PRO A 64 14.25 -23.17 16.60
N SER A 65 13.26 -22.27 16.50
CA SER A 65 12.85 -21.63 15.25
C SER A 65 13.94 -20.77 14.61
N ASN A 66 14.73 -20.10 15.44
CA ASN A 66 15.77 -19.16 15.02
C ASN A 66 17.11 -19.86 14.73
N THR A 67 17.24 -21.14 15.07
CA THR A 67 18.49 -21.89 14.91
C THR A 67 18.52 -22.79 13.67
N LYS A 68 17.45 -22.80 12.85
CA LYS A 68 17.29 -23.71 11.69
C LYS A 68 18.37 -23.53 10.64
N LEU A 69 18.82 -22.30 10.38
CA LEU A 69 19.93 -22.00 9.46
C LEU A 69 21.29 -21.85 10.18
N GLY A 70 21.33 -22.16 11.47
CA GLY A 70 22.46 -21.91 12.37
C GLY A 70 22.09 -20.94 13.47
N ILE A 71 22.98 -20.78 14.44
CA ILE A 71 22.76 -19.89 15.58
C ILE A 71 23.07 -18.45 15.14
N PRO A 72 22.08 -17.52 15.16
CA PRO A 72 22.32 -16.12 14.89
C PRO A 72 23.20 -15.51 15.98
N LYS A 73 23.87 -14.40 15.66
CA LYS A 73 24.51 -13.58 16.69
C LYS A 73 23.45 -13.16 17.70
N GLU A 74 23.82 -13.13 18.99
CA GLU A 74 22.90 -12.71 20.04
C GLU A 74 22.29 -11.35 19.72
N PHE A 75 20.96 -11.31 19.66
CA PHE A 75 20.15 -10.12 19.48
C PHE A 75 19.10 -10.05 20.58
N ARG A 76 18.66 -8.83 20.89
CA ARG A 76 17.57 -8.61 21.85
C ARG A 76 16.23 -8.76 21.12
N SER A 77 15.47 -9.79 21.44
CA SER A 77 14.12 -9.96 20.88
C SER A 77 13.25 -8.72 21.14
N LEU A 78 12.42 -8.38 20.16
CA LEU A 78 11.42 -7.34 20.31
C LEU A 78 10.36 -7.79 21.31
N GLU A 79 9.92 -6.85 22.15
CA GLU A 79 8.95 -7.12 23.20
C GLU A 79 7.57 -7.46 22.61
N GLN A 80 6.82 -8.35 23.29
CA GLN A 80 5.58 -8.90 22.76
C GLN A 80 4.48 -7.84 22.56
N ASP A 81 4.55 -6.74 23.31
CA ASP A 81 3.66 -5.58 23.21
C ASP A 81 3.86 -4.76 21.91
N VAL A 82 4.96 -4.98 21.20
CA VAL A 82 5.15 -4.44 19.84
C VAL A 82 4.21 -5.17 18.86
N PHE A 83 4.02 -6.47 19.06
CA PHE A 83 3.27 -7.37 18.17
C PHE A 83 1.76 -7.41 18.45
N ILE A 84 1.27 -6.77 19.51
CA ILE A 84 -0.18 -6.55 19.71
C ILE A 84 -0.74 -5.44 18.80
N ASN A 85 0.13 -4.59 18.24
CA ASN A 85 -0.24 -3.47 17.37
C ASN A 85 -0.30 -3.88 15.89
N VAL A 86 -0.90 -5.04 15.60
CA VAL A 86 -1.06 -5.55 14.23
C VAL A 86 -2.48 -5.25 13.76
N ARG A 87 -2.58 -4.52 12.65
CA ARG A 87 -3.84 -4.31 11.95
C ARG A 87 -4.12 -5.54 11.10
N GLY A 88 -5.24 -6.21 11.40
CA GLY A 88 -5.84 -7.19 10.50
C GLY A 88 -6.61 -6.47 9.38
N GLY A 89 -6.47 -6.97 8.16
CA GLY A 89 -7.24 -6.54 7.00
C GLY A 89 -7.52 -7.72 6.07
N GLU A 90 -8.30 -7.46 5.03
CA GLU A 90 -8.61 -8.46 4.01
C GLU A 90 -8.14 -7.96 2.64
N LEU A 91 -7.56 -8.87 1.87
CA LEU A 91 -7.29 -8.70 0.46
C LEU A 91 -8.47 -9.31 -0.32
N SER A 92 -9.05 -8.54 -1.24
CA SER A 92 -10.29 -8.90 -1.93
C SER A 92 -10.23 -10.22 -2.70
N GLN A 93 -11.40 -10.87 -2.81
CA GLN A 93 -11.57 -12.08 -3.63
C GLN A 93 -11.67 -11.71 -5.11
N THR A 94 -10.53 -11.56 -5.78
CA THR A 94 -10.47 -11.12 -7.19
C THR A 94 -9.16 -11.56 -7.85
N GLU A 95 -8.99 -11.19 -9.11
CA GLU A 95 -7.72 -11.24 -9.80
C GLU A 95 -6.99 -9.89 -9.79
N TYR A 96 -5.67 -9.98 -9.74
CA TYR A 96 -4.68 -8.91 -9.71
C TYR A 96 -3.79 -9.03 -10.96
N PRO A 97 -4.26 -8.56 -12.13
CA PRO A 97 -3.43 -8.47 -13.32
C PRO A 97 -2.50 -7.25 -13.26
N SER A 98 -1.27 -7.38 -13.76
CA SER A 98 -0.40 -6.22 -13.98
C SER A 98 -0.95 -5.32 -15.11
N PRO A 99 -0.49 -4.06 -15.25
CA PRO A 99 -1.06 -3.08 -16.19
C PRO A 99 -1.09 -3.53 -17.66
N HIS A 100 -0.24 -4.49 -18.05
CA HIS A 100 -0.15 -5.00 -19.41
C HIS A 100 -0.96 -6.27 -19.66
N VAL A 101 -1.63 -6.81 -18.63
CA VAL A 101 -2.47 -8.00 -18.72
C VAL A 101 -3.93 -7.60 -18.67
N SER A 102 -4.71 -8.00 -19.68
CA SER A 102 -6.15 -7.74 -19.73
C SER A 102 -6.96 -9.02 -19.91
N LYS A 103 -8.20 -8.99 -19.39
CA LYS A 103 -9.20 -10.02 -19.66
C LYS A 103 -9.67 -9.90 -21.11
N VAL A 104 -9.77 -11.01 -21.81
CA VAL A 104 -10.39 -11.07 -23.14
C VAL A 104 -11.89 -11.28 -22.96
N GLU A 105 -12.70 -10.36 -23.48
CA GLU A 105 -14.15 -10.51 -23.50
C GLU A 105 -14.53 -11.64 -24.47
N ASN A 106 -15.06 -12.74 -23.93
CA ASN A 106 -15.58 -13.83 -24.75
C ASN A 106 -17.03 -13.52 -25.13
N SER A 107 -17.29 -13.17 -26.39
CA SER A 107 -18.66 -12.94 -26.92
C SER A 107 -19.48 -14.23 -27.12
N SER A 108 -19.02 -15.36 -26.58
CA SER A 108 -19.62 -16.69 -26.74
C SER A 108 -19.74 -17.40 -25.39
N ASN A 109 -20.50 -16.81 -24.47
CA ASN A 109 -21.02 -17.55 -23.31
C ASN A 109 -22.20 -18.42 -23.77
N VAL A 110 -21.93 -19.48 -24.53
CA VAL A 110 -22.95 -20.48 -24.90
C VAL A 110 -22.72 -21.72 -24.04
N HIS A 111 -23.73 -22.02 -23.23
CA HIS A 111 -23.99 -23.21 -22.42
C HIS A 111 -22.94 -24.32 -22.45
N ALA A 112 -22.22 -24.48 -21.32
CA ALA A 112 -21.59 -25.74 -20.96
C ALA A 112 -22.64 -26.67 -20.33
N GLU A 113 -22.82 -27.87 -20.88
CA GLU A 113 -23.77 -28.86 -20.35
C GLU A 113 -23.12 -29.75 -19.27
N THR A 114 -21.80 -29.66 -19.10
CA THR A 114 -21.04 -30.40 -18.08
C THR A 114 -20.03 -29.51 -17.34
N PRO A 115 -19.65 -29.84 -16.08
CA PRO A 115 -18.61 -29.10 -15.33
C PRO A 115 -17.25 -29.04 -16.05
N ASP A 116 -16.93 -30.03 -16.88
CA ASP A 116 -15.68 -30.11 -17.66
C ASP A 116 -15.65 -29.14 -18.86
N GLU A 117 -16.78 -28.51 -19.21
CA GLU A 117 -16.92 -27.56 -20.33
C GLU A 117 -16.93 -26.09 -19.90
N ALA A 118 -16.70 -25.79 -18.61
CA ALA A 118 -16.67 -24.41 -18.14
C ALA A 118 -15.62 -23.58 -18.89
N ILE A 119 -16.08 -22.57 -19.63
CA ILE A 119 -15.23 -21.67 -20.40
C ILE A 119 -14.43 -20.83 -19.41
N GLY A 120 -13.14 -21.15 -19.23
CA GLY A 120 -12.22 -20.37 -18.41
C GLY A 120 -12.04 -18.93 -18.90
N GLN A 121 -11.69 -18.03 -17.99
CA GLN A 121 -11.38 -16.64 -18.33
C GLN A 121 -10.01 -16.59 -19.03
N THR A 122 -9.95 -15.98 -20.22
CA THR A 122 -8.70 -15.77 -20.94
C THR A 122 -8.07 -14.45 -20.57
N TYR A 123 -6.77 -14.47 -20.27
CA TYR A 123 -5.93 -13.33 -20.00
C TYR A 123 -4.91 -13.18 -21.11
N ARG A 124 -4.66 -11.94 -21.53
CA ARG A 124 -3.75 -11.60 -22.62
C ARG A 124 -2.78 -10.52 -22.17
N CYS A 125 -1.49 -10.78 -22.34
CA CYS A 125 -0.44 -9.79 -22.16
C CYS A 125 -0.22 -9.04 -23.47
N ARG A 126 -0.13 -7.70 -23.40
CA ARG A 126 0.13 -6.84 -24.56
C ARG A 126 1.42 -7.27 -25.28
N ALA A 127 1.44 -7.12 -26.60
CA ALA A 127 2.62 -7.40 -27.41
C ALA A 127 3.83 -6.60 -26.91
N ARG A 128 5.01 -7.23 -26.85
CA ARG A 128 6.29 -6.62 -26.43
C ARG A 128 6.30 -6.06 -25.00
N ASN A 129 5.45 -6.59 -24.12
CA ASN A 129 5.44 -6.22 -22.70
C ASN A 129 5.54 -7.47 -21.82
N ARG A 130 6.06 -7.31 -20.61
CA ARG A 130 5.91 -8.31 -19.55
C ARG A 130 4.56 -8.16 -18.87
N GLY A 131 4.14 -9.23 -18.21
CA GLY A 131 2.91 -9.23 -17.44
C GLY A 131 2.93 -10.21 -16.30
N ALA A 132 2.05 -10.00 -15.33
CA ALA A 132 1.78 -10.97 -14.27
C ALA A 132 0.29 -11.01 -13.95
N LEU A 133 -0.15 -12.14 -13.41
CA LEU A 133 -1.51 -12.36 -12.95
C LEU A 133 -1.45 -13.14 -11.63
N LEU A 134 -2.17 -12.66 -10.62
CA LEU A 134 -2.49 -13.43 -9.41
C LEU A 134 -4.01 -13.52 -9.26
N SER A 135 -4.56 -14.72 -9.13
CA SER A 135 -5.97 -14.97 -8.88
C SER A 135 -6.17 -15.52 -7.47
N LEU A 136 -7.01 -14.86 -6.67
CA LEU A 136 -7.29 -15.20 -5.28
C LEU A 136 -8.81 -15.43 -5.08
N PRO A 137 -9.33 -16.64 -5.34
CA PRO A 137 -10.77 -16.90 -5.27
C PRO A 137 -11.38 -16.73 -3.88
N TYR A 138 -10.57 -16.76 -2.81
CA TYR A 138 -11.00 -16.51 -1.42
C TYR A 138 -10.38 -15.26 -0.82
N GLY A 139 -9.67 -14.47 -1.63
CA GLY A 139 -8.92 -13.32 -1.14
C GLY A 139 -7.79 -13.75 -0.19
N GLY A 140 -7.43 -12.88 0.74
CA GLY A 140 -6.36 -13.13 1.70
C GLY A 140 -6.51 -12.38 3.00
N ARG A 141 -5.90 -12.91 4.07
CA ARG A 141 -5.77 -12.22 5.35
C ARG A 141 -4.50 -11.40 5.34
N ARG A 142 -4.66 -10.09 5.40
CA ARG A 142 -3.58 -9.11 5.47
C ARG A 142 -3.29 -8.79 6.93
N MET A 143 -2.01 -8.77 7.31
CA MET A 143 -1.56 -8.42 8.64
C MET A 143 -0.43 -7.41 8.50
N ASP A 144 -0.56 -6.24 9.12
CA ASP A 144 0.43 -5.15 9.05
C ASP A 144 0.67 -4.53 10.43
N VAL A 145 1.93 -4.26 10.76
CA VAL A 145 2.28 -3.50 11.96
C VAL A 145 1.79 -2.05 11.83
N ILE A 146 1.17 -1.53 12.89
CA ILE A 146 0.77 -0.11 12.98
C ILE A 146 1.96 0.76 13.41
N ARG A 147 2.75 0.30 14.38
CA ARG A 147 3.91 1.03 14.94
C ARG A 147 5.21 0.64 14.24
N THR A 148 5.43 1.18 13.05
CA THR A 148 6.57 0.83 12.20
C THR A 148 7.92 1.36 12.72
N LYS A 149 7.94 2.48 13.46
CA LYS A 149 9.19 3.10 13.96
C LYS A 149 10.05 2.16 14.81
N VAL A 150 9.43 1.29 15.61
CA VAL A 150 10.16 0.30 16.43
C VAL A 150 10.92 -0.68 15.54
N PHE A 151 10.35 -1.10 14.41
CA PHE A 151 11.00 -2.00 13.46
C PHE A 151 12.06 -1.28 12.63
N GLU A 152 11.83 0.01 12.30
CA GLU A 152 12.81 0.88 11.64
C GLU A 152 14.08 1.05 12.49
N ASP A 153 13.90 1.40 13.77
CA ASP A 153 15.01 1.50 14.74
C ASP A 153 15.73 0.15 14.89
N TYR A 154 14.95 -0.95 14.90
CA TYR A 154 15.50 -2.29 15.08
C TYR A 154 16.34 -2.76 13.89
N ILE A 155 15.90 -2.53 12.65
CA ILE A 155 16.70 -2.85 11.46
C ILE A 155 17.95 -1.96 11.40
N ARG A 156 17.84 -0.66 11.70
CA ARG A 156 19.00 0.25 11.76
C ARG A 156 20.11 -0.32 12.64
N ASP A 157 19.75 -0.74 13.86
CA ASP A 157 20.72 -1.14 14.89
C ASP A 157 21.36 -2.51 14.60
N ASN A 158 20.70 -3.35 13.79
CA ASN A 158 21.09 -4.76 13.68
C ASN A 158 21.45 -5.22 12.25
N VAL A 159 21.03 -4.52 11.19
CA VAL A 159 21.17 -5.00 9.80
C VAL A 159 22.62 -5.33 9.42
N VAL A 160 23.59 -4.54 9.91
CA VAL A 160 25.02 -4.80 9.69
C VAL A 160 25.41 -6.17 10.25
N SER A 161 24.96 -6.48 11.47
CA SER A 161 25.26 -7.77 12.11
C SER A 161 24.56 -8.95 11.42
N TRP A 162 23.36 -8.73 10.89
CA TRP A 162 22.63 -9.75 10.14
C TRP A 162 23.29 -10.05 8.80
N PHE A 163 23.76 -9.01 8.11
CA PHE A 163 24.49 -9.15 6.86
C PHE A 163 25.82 -9.87 7.07
N ASP A 164 26.61 -9.48 8.08
CA ASP A 164 27.87 -10.18 8.41
C ASP A 164 27.63 -11.66 8.72
N TRP A 165 26.62 -11.95 9.56
CA TRP A 165 26.25 -13.33 9.88
C TRP A 165 25.82 -14.13 8.65
N SER A 166 25.03 -13.54 7.74
CA SER A 166 24.59 -14.22 6.51
C SER A 166 25.79 -14.64 5.64
N ARG A 167 26.82 -13.80 5.57
CA ARG A 167 28.06 -14.07 4.84
C ARG A 167 28.90 -15.15 5.52
N GLU A 168 29.04 -15.10 6.84
CA GLU A 168 29.72 -16.13 7.63
C GLU A 168 29.10 -17.53 7.45
N ARG A 169 27.77 -17.58 7.27
CA ARG A 169 27.02 -18.81 7.02
C ARG A 169 27.02 -19.26 5.56
N GLY A 170 27.55 -18.44 4.64
CA GLY A 170 27.51 -18.72 3.21
C GLY A 170 26.10 -18.71 2.62
N LEU A 171 25.18 -17.93 3.21
CA LEU A 171 23.87 -17.71 2.63
C LEU A 171 24.01 -16.84 1.36
N PRO A 172 23.16 -17.03 0.33
CA PRO A 172 23.20 -16.25 -0.91
C PRO A 172 22.61 -14.84 -0.73
N VAL A 173 23.16 -14.09 0.22
CA VAL A 173 22.85 -12.68 0.48
C VAL A 173 24.04 -11.86 -0.01
N GLU A 174 23.90 -11.22 -1.16
CA GLU A 174 25.01 -10.52 -1.82
C GLU A 174 25.17 -9.09 -1.30
N ARG A 175 24.05 -8.44 -0.98
CA ARG A 175 23.97 -7.05 -0.53
C ARG A 175 23.13 -6.92 0.73
N MET A 176 23.35 -5.82 1.46
CA MET A 176 22.64 -5.54 2.70
C MET A 176 21.14 -5.33 2.43
N GLU A 177 20.81 -4.67 1.33
CA GLU A 177 19.45 -4.41 0.89
C GLU A 177 18.68 -5.65 0.41
N ASP A 178 19.32 -6.82 0.32
CA ASP A 178 18.64 -8.09 0.03
C ASP A 178 17.97 -8.67 1.30
N LEU A 179 18.33 -8.17 2.49
CA LEU A 179 17.70 -8.53 3.76
C LEU A 179 16.39 -7.76 3.96
N ILE A 180 15.38 -8.47 4.42
CA ILE A 180 14.03 -7.95 4.66
C ILE A 180 13.65 -8.25 6.11
N LEU A 181 13.28 -7.21 6.86
CA LEU A 181 12.58 -7.33 8.14
C LEU A 181 11.08 -7.21 7.89
N VAL A 182 10.35 -8.31 7.99
CA VAL A 182 8.92 -8.39 7.69
C VAL A 182 8.10 -7.63 8.75
N THR A 183 7.36 -6.62 8.32
CA THR A 183 6.40 -5.84 9.11
C THR A 183 4.95 -6.12 8.72
N GLY A 184 4.74 -6.81 7.60
CA GLY A 184 3.43 -7.27 7.18
C GLY A 184 3.49 -8.43 6.20
N CYS A 185 2.43 -9.24 6.17
CA CYS A 185 2.27 -10.30 5.18
C CYS A 185 0.80 -10.50 4.79
N THR A 186 0.58 -11.11 3.63
CA THR A 186 -0.76 -11.50 3.15
C THR A 186 -0.81 -13.00 2.97
N LEU A 187 -1.65 -13.66 3.76
CA LEU A 187 -1.81 -15.11 3.77
C LEU A 187 -3.11 -15.52 3.06
N VAL A 188 -3.05 -16.58 2.25
CA VAL A 188 -4.16 -17.08 1.44
C VAL A 188 -4.33 -18.58 1.63
N THR A 189 -5.50 -19.10 1.26
CA THR A 189 -5.80 -20.54 1.25
C THR A 189 -5.58 -21.17 -0.13
N SER A 190 -5.83 -20.41 -1.20
CA SER A 190 -5.72 -20.87 -2.57
C SER A 190 -5.38 -19.71 -3.51
N TRP A 191 -4.54 -20.00 -4.50
CA TRP A 191 -4.02 -19.01 -5.42
C TRP A 191 -3.66 -19.64 -6.76
N ALA A 192 -3.68 -18.82 -7.81
CA ALA A 192 -3.16 -19.15 -9.12
C ALA A 192 -2.35 -17.97 -9.65
N ALA A 193 -1.13 -18.22 -10.12
CA ALA A 193 -0.19 -17.21 -10.59
C ALA A 193 0.27 -17.51 -12.02
N ALA A 194 0.46 -16.46 -12.81
CA ALA A 194 1.10 -16.55 -14.13
C ALA A 194 2.05 -15.37 -14.37
N ALA A 195 3.15 -15.64 -15.06
CA ALA A 195 4.14 -14.65 -15.50
C ALA A 195 4.27 -14.73 -17.03
N PHE A 196 4.14 -13.58 -17.69
CA PHE A 196 4.16 -13.45 -19.15
C PHE A 196 5.46 -12.76 -19.56
N ASP A 197 6.31 -13.45 -20.32
CA ASP A 197 7.58 -12.88 -20.82
C ASP A 197 7.55 -12.74 -22.35
N ASN A 198 6.88 -11.68 -22.83
CA ASN A 198 6.57 -11.50 -24.25
C ASN A 198 7.66 -10.69 -25.01
N TYR A 199 8.95 -10.94 -24.76
CA TYR A 199 10.05 -10.22 -25.39
C TYR A 199 10.43 -10.73 -26.80
N THR A 200 10.15 -12.00 -27.13
CA THR A 200 10.92 -12.70 -28.17
C THR A 200 10.14 -13.36 -29.32
N THR A 201 8.80 -13.30 -29.38
CA THR A 201 8.05 -13.92 -30.50
C THR A 201 7.01 -13.01 -31.13
N SER A 202 6.75 -13.29 -32.42
CA SER A 202 5.92 -12.62 -33.43
C SER A 202 4.68 -11.88 -32.90
N VAL A 203 4.28 -10.83 -33.64
CA VAL A 203 3.05 -9.99 -33.68
C VAL A 203 1.82 -10.39 -32.82
N ASP A 204 1.65 -11.65 -32.46
CA ASP A 204 0.58 -12.19 -31.62
C ASP A 204 0.84 -11.96 -30.12
N ALA A 205 -0.21 -11.58 -29.40
CA ALA A 205 -0.18 -11.39 -27.96
C ALA A 205 -0.08 -12.75 -27.22
N THR A 206 0.74 -12.79 -26.17
CA THR A 206 0.86 -13.96 -25.28
C THR A 206 -0.40 -14.06 -24.42
N SER A 207 -0.96 -15.26 -24.23
CA SER A 207 -2.24 -15.45 -23.53
C SER A 207 -2.36 -16.80 -22.84
N ILE A 208 -3.20 -16.86 -21.82
CA ILE A 208 -3.52 -18.08 -21.07
C ILE A 208 -4.97 -18.04 -20.58
N SER A 209 -5.66 -19.17 -20.52
CA SER A 209 -7.00 -19.29 -19.93
C SER A 209 -6.91 -19.96 -18.55
N LEU A 210 -7.67 -19.42 -17.59
CA LEU A 210 -7.79 -19.94 -16.23
C LEU A 210 -9.26 -20.25 -15.91
N HIS A 211 -9.53 -21.46 -15.45
CA HIS A 211 -10.79 -21.81 -14.81
C HIS A 211 -10.50 -22.20 -13.35
N ALA A 212 -11.23 -21.60 -12.41
CA ALA A 212 -11.12 -21.89 -10.99
C ALA A 212 -12.44 -22.50 -10.47
N GLN A 213 -12.35 -23.71 -9.92
CA GLN A 213 -13.45 -24.36 -9.22
C GLN A 213 -13.27 -24.19 -7.71
N THR A 214 -14.20 -23.50 -7.07
CA THR A 214 -14.16 -23.18 -5.63
C THR A 214 -14.96 -24.18 -4.81
N PHE A 215 -14.47 -24.51 -3.61
CA PHE A 215 -15.08 -25.43 -2.65
C PHE A 215 -15.46 -24.74 -1.32
N VAL A 216 -16.44 -25.28 -0.60
CA VAL A 216 -16.97 -24.65 0.63
C VAL A 216 -15.92 -24.56 1.75
N HIS A 217 -14.91 -25.45 1.76
CA HIS A 217 -13.85 -25.48 2.77
C HIS A 217 -12.69 -24.48 2.49
N GLY A 218 -12.91 -23.47 1.64
CA GLY A 218 -11.93 -22.42 1.33
C GLY A 218 -10.80 -22.83 0.38
N GLY A 219 -10.94 -23.98 -0.28
CA GLY A 219 -9.98 -24.46 -1.27
C GLY A 219 -10.46 -24.27 -2.70
N ALA A 220 -9.54 -24.13 -3.66
CA ALA A 220 -9.87 -24.10 -5.07
C ALA A 220 -9.00 -25.06 -5.90
N GLN A 221 -9.58 -25.62 -6.96
CA GLN A 221 -8.87 -26.35 -8.00
C GLN A 221 -8.78 -25.45 -9.25
N PHE A 222 -7.60 -25.40 -9.85
CA PHE A 222 -7.31 -24.53 -10.98
C PHE A 222 -6.99 -25.35 -12.23
N PHE A 223 -7.55 -24.93 -13.36
CA PHE A 223 -7.36 -25.54 -14.66
C PHE A 223 -6.83 -24.49 -15.64
N TRP A 224 -5.59 -24.67 -16.08
CA TRP A 224 -4.93 -23.82 -17.06
C TRP A 224 -5.09 -24.41 -18.46
N SER A 225 -5.44 -23.58 -19.44
CA SER A 225 -5.62 -24.01 -20.83
C SER A 225 -5.31 -22.89 -21.83
N ASN A 226 -5.35 -23.19 -23.14
CA ASN A 226 -5.14 -22.23 -24.23
C ASN A 226 -3.85 -21.39 -24.11
N ILE A 227 -2.78 -21.98 -23.60
CA ILE A 227 -1.49 -21.31 -23.40
C ILE A 227 -0.88 -20.97 -24.76
N ARG A 228 -0.53 -19.70 -24.97
CA ARG A 228 0.10 -19.19 -26.19
C ARG A 228 1.22 -18.22 -25.82
N GLY A 229 2.38 -18.39 -26.45
CA GLY A 229 3.57 -17.59 -26.17
C GLY A 229 4.32 -18.07 -24.93
N ASN A 230 5.19 -17.23 -24.40
CA ASN A 230 6.02 -17.54 -23.24
C ASN A 230 5.28 -17.16 -21.95
N VAL A 231 4.60 -18.14 -21.34
CA VAL A 231 3.88 -18.00 -20.07
C VAL A 231 4.29 -19.12 -19.14
N GLU A 232 4.79 -18.75 -17.98
CA GLU A 232 4.98 -19.66 -16.85
C GLU A 232 3.83 -19.48 -15.88
N TYR A 233 3.34 -20.57 -15.29
CA TYR A 233 2.18 -20.54 -14.42
C TYR A 233 2.26 -21.62 -13.34
N GLN A 234 1.61 -21.35 -12.21
CA GLN A 234 1.45 -22.31 -11.13
C GLN A 234 0.24 -21.96 -10.25
N SER A 235 -0.16 -22.89 -9.40
CA SER A 235 -1.32 -22.72 -8.54
C SER A 235 -1.24 -23.62 -7.32
N SER A 236 -1.91 -23.23 -6.23
CA SER A 236 -2.06 -24.09 -5.05
C SER A 236 -2.74 -25.41 -5.42
N HIS A 237 -2.28 -26.51 -4.81
CA HIS A 237 -2.91 -27.81 -4.95
C HIS A 237 -3.92 -28.07 -3.83
N LEU A 238 -5.10 -28.53 -4.20
CA LEU A 238 -6.07 -29.02 -3.24
C LEU A 238 -5.63 -30.39 -2.72
N SER A 239 -5.53 -30.55 -1.39
CA SER A 239 -5.29 -31.87 -0.81
C SER A 239 -6.49 -32.79 -1.06
N PRO A 240 -6.28 -34.06 -1.48
CA PRO A 240 -7.37 -34.98 -1.82
C PRO A 240 -8.25 -35.40 -0.63
N ASN A 241 -7.81 -35.16 0.61
CA ASN A 241 -8.59 -35.43 1.82
C ASN A 241 -9.52 -34.24 2.15
N GLY A 242 -10.50 -34.01 1.27
CA GLY A 242 -11.34 -32.81 1.18
C GLY A 242 -12.39 -32.57 2.27
N GLU A 243 -12.12 -32.91 3.53
CA GLU A 243 -13.05 -32.66 4.66
C GLU A 243 -12.57 -31.57 5.63
N GLN A 244 -11.28 -31.20 5.62
CA GLN A 244 -10.76 -30.18 6.50
C GLN A 244 -10.67 -28.80 5.82
N PRO A 245 -10.94 -27.69 6.55
CA PRO A 245 -10.67 -26.35 6.06
C PRO A 245 -9.23 -26.20 5.59
N VAL A 246 -9.04 -25.63 4.40
CA VAL A 246 -7.69 -25.38 3.87
C VAL A 246 -7.03 -24.30 4.73
N PRO A 247 -5.82 -24.54 5.28
CA PRO A 247 -5.15 -23.57 6.11
C PRO A 247 -4.79 -22.31 5.30
N GLN A 248 -5.00 -21.15 5.92
CA GLN A 248 -4.62 -19.85 5.36
C GLN A 248 -3.18 -19.51 5.76
N ASN A 249 -2.22 -20.22 5.16
CA ASN A 249 -0.81 -20.19 5.56
C ASN A 249 0.17 -19.95 4.40
N GLN A 250 -0.35 -19.75 3.19
CA GLN A 250 0.45 -19.50 1.99
C GLN A 250 0.61 -17.98 1.80
N CYS A 251 1.84 -17.48 1.73
CA CYS A 251 2.12 -16.05 1.71
C CYS A 251 2.31 -15.52 0.28
N VAL A 252 1.39 -14.68 -0.20
CA VAL A 252 1.45 -14.13 -1.57
C VAL A 252 2.14 -12.77 -1.64
N PHE A 253 2.12 -12.02 -0.53
CA PHE A 253 2.79 -10.71 -0.42
C PHE A 253 3.47 -10.56 0.94
N ILE A 254 4.68 -9.99 0.94
CA ILE A 254 5.38 -9.54 2.15
C ILE A 254 5.62 -8.03 2.07
N ARG A 255 5.62 -7.37 3.21
CA ARG A 255 5.96 -5.96 3.40
C ARG A 255 6.97 -5.87 4.54
N GLY A 256 7.98 -5.04 4.38
CA GLY A 256 9.06 -4.97 5.33
C GLY A 256 10.01 -3.82 5.08
N PHE A 257 10.92 -3.67 6.04
CA PHE A 257 12.04 -2.76 5.89
C PHE A 257 13.21 -3.43 5.19
N ARG A 258 13.89 -2.66 4.35
CA ARG A 258 15.21 -2.95 3.80
C ARG A 258 16.14 -1.81 4.14
N ALA A 259 17.43 -2.10 4.22
CA ALA A 259 18.40 -1.10 4.61
C ALA A 259 19.70 -1.22 3.81
N LYS A 260 20.36 -0.08 3.64
CA LYS A 260 21.61 0.05 2.90
C LYS A 260 22.56 0.96 3.67
N ARG A 261 23.81 0.54 3.78
CA ARG A 261 24.86 1.36 4.38
C ARG A 261 25.57 2.20 3.32
N ARG A 262 25.87 3.45 3.67
CA ARG A 262 26.75 4.32 2.87
C ARG A 262 28.12 3.63 2.65
N PRO A 263 28.62 3.54 1.41
CA PRO A 263 29.94 2.97 1.16
C PRO A 263 31.05 3.85 1.73
N PHE A 264 32.05 3.23 2.37
CA PHE A 264 33.14 3.90 3.10
C PHE A 264 34.25 4.48 2.19
N PHE A 265 34.09 4.47 0.86
CA PHE A 265 35.12 4.95 -0.07
C PHE A 265 34.79 6.33 -0.62
N GLY A 266 35.65 7.30 -0.26
CA GLY A 266 35.57 8.71 -0.65
C GLY A 266 35.75 8.97 -2.14
N ILE A 267 34.75 8.64 -2.96
CA ILE A 267 34.63 9.20 -4.30
C ILE A 267 34.06 10.60 -4.13
N LYS A 268 34.96 11.58 -3.90
CA LYS A 268 34.65 12.96 -4.25
C LYS A 268 34.27 12.96 -5.72
N HIS A 269 33.03 13.32 -6.02
CA HIS A 269 32.56 13.57 -7.37
C HIS A 269 33.54 14.52 -8.07
N ILE A 270 34.39 14.00 -8.95
CA ILE A 270 35.25 14.83 -9.79
C ILE A 270 34.30 15.47 -10.80
N ARG A 271 33.84 16.69 -10.51
CA ARG A 271 33.23 17.57 -11.51
C ARG A 271 34.30 17.86 -12.54
N ALA A 272 34.17 17.27 -13.72
CA ALA A 272 34.97 17.58 -14.88
C ALA A 272 34.67 19.02 -15.33
N ALA A 273 35.42 19.97 -14.77
CA ALA A 273 35.58 21.32 -15.30
C ALA A 273 37.09 21.58 -15.38
N ALA A 274 37.73 21.06 -16.43
CA ALA A 274 39.07 21.47 -16.81
C ALA A 274 39.23 21.35 -18.32
N GLU A 275 39.55 22.48 -18.95
CA GLU A 275 39.95 22.60 -20.35
C GLU A 275 41.21 21.74 -20.63
N PRO A 276 41.44 21.28 -21.88
CA PRO A 276 42.53 20.35 -22.16
C PRO A 276 43.88 21.08 -22.09
N LEU A 277 44.72 20.68 -21.14
CA LEU A 277 46.16 20.95 -21.16
C LEU A 277 46.88 19.83 -21.93
N PRO A 278 47.99 20.15 -22.63
CA PRO A 278 48.63 19.24 -23.58
C PRO A 278 49.33 18.06 -22.88
N ASP A 279 49.25 16.89 -23.53
CA ASP A 279 49.83 15.61 -23.10
C ASP A 279 51.34 15.68 -22.85
N ASP A 280 51.76 15.35 -21.63
CA ASP A 280 53.17 15.09 -21.26
C ASP A 280 53.38 13.56 -21.18
N PRO A 281 54.28 12.97 -21.99
CA PRO A 281 54.32 11.52 -22.21
C PRO A 281 55.03 10.69 -21.12
N ASP A 282 55.42 11.26 -19.97
CA ASP A 282 56.44 10.64 -19.11
C ASP A 282 56.02 10.22 -17.69
N ASN A 283 54.74 9.94 -17.44
CA ASN A 283 54.32 9.38 -16.15
C ASN A 283 53.67 7.99 -16.27
N ARG A 284 54.49 6.98 -16.53
CA ARG A 284 54.13 5.56 -16.34
C ARG A 284 54.40 5.15 -14.89
N ARG A 285 53.35 5.00 -14.09
CA ARG A 285 53.32 4.08 -12.95
C ARG A 285 52.00 3.32 -12.95
N ASP A 286 52.13 2.01 -13.08
CA ASP A 286 51.09 0.99 -12.91
C ASP A 286 50.42 1.09 -11.54
N ASP A 287 49.10 1.18 -11.52
CA ASP A 287 48.21 0.20 -10.87
C ASP A 287 46.74 0.65 -11.07
N ASP A 288 46.27 0.64 -12.32
CA ASP A 288 44.84 0.74 -12.60
C ASP A 288 44.26 -0.69 -12.61
N ILE A 289 43.64 -1.08 -11.51
CA ILE A 289 42.68 -2.19 -11.50
C ILE A 289 41.53 -1.75 -12.42
N GLN A 290 41.62 -2.11 -13.69
CA GLN A 290 40.46 -2.03 -14.58
C GLN A 290 39.46 -3.10 -14.15
N VAL A 291 38.55 -2.71 -13.25
CA VAL A 291 37.29 -3.42 -13.05
C VAL A 291 36.55 -3.32 -14.37
N THR A 292 36.74 -4.34 -15.20
CA THR A 292 35.93 -4.54 -16.39
C THR A 292 34.53 -4.85 -15.89
N ARG A 293 33.66 -3.84 -15.82
CA ARG A 293 32.22 -4.06 -15.65
C ARG A 293 31.79 -4.87 -16.86
N VAL A 294 31.70 -6.19 -16.68
CA VAL A 294 30.90 -7.03 -17.54
C VAL A 294 29.50 -6.41 -17.47
N PRO A 295 28.89 -5.99 -18.60
CA PRO A 295 27.54 -5.48 -18.57
C PRO A 295 26.64 -6.58 -18.03
N ASP A 296 26.00 -6.32 -16.90
CA ASP A 296 25.07 -7.26 -16.30
C ASP A 296 23.91 -7.48 -17.30
N VAL A 297 23.66 -8.75 -17.58
CA VAL A 297 22.73 -9.19 -18.61
C VAL A 297 21.33 -9.14 -18.00
N SER A 298 20.69 -7.96 -18.05
CA SER A 298 19.33 -7.69 -17.57
C SER A 298 18.97 -8.40 -16.26
N SER A 299 19.68 -8.09 -15.17
CA SER A 299 19.23 -8.48 -13.83
C SER A 299 18.17 -7.47 -13.36
N TYR A 300 16.95 -7.94 -13.08
CA TYR A 300 15.90 -7.12 -12.49
C TYR A 300 16.43 -6.42 -11.22
N ARG A 301 16.31 -5.09 -11.18
CA ARG A 301 16.70 -4.27 -10.02
C ARG A 301 15.44 -3.71 -9.38
N ASP A 302 15.17 -4.19 -8.17
CA ASP A 302 13.98 -3.86 -7.37
C ASP A 302 13.82 -2.33 -7.20
N PRO A 303 12.62 -1.75 -7.40
CA PRO A 303 12.41 -0.29 -7.31
C PRO A 303 12.83 0.30 -5.96
N LEU A 304 12.74 -0.45 -4.85
CA LEU A 304 13.21 -0.01 -3.54
C LEU A 304 14.73 0.22 -3.51
N VAL A 305 15.49 -0.46 -4.36
CA VAL A 305 16.94 -0.22 -4.48
C VAL A 305 17.21 1.17 -5.07
N GLY A 306 16.36 1.63 -6.00
CA GLY A 306 16.44 3.01 -6.52
C GLY A 306 16.19 4.05 -5.45
N ILE A 307 15.25 3.79 -4.52
CA ILE A 307 15.02 4.64 -3.36
C ILE A 307 16.25 4.65 -2.43
N LEU A 308 16.79 3.47 -2.10
CA LEU A 308 17.97 3.37 -1.24
C LEU A 308 19.20 4.04 -1.84
N ASP A 309 19.43 3.89 -3.14
CA ASP A 309 20.52 4.55 -3.86
C ASP A 309 20.38 6.08 -3.78
N TYR A 310 19.16 6.59 -3.99
CA TYR A 310 18.85 8.01 -3.82
C TYR A 310 19.14 8.52 -2.40
N ILE A 311 18.65 7.81 -1.37
CA ILE A 311 18.86 8.20 0.04
C ILE A 311 20.35 8.23 0.37
N VAL A 312 21.10 7.19 0.00
CA VAL A 312 22.55 7.11 0.28
C VAL A 312 23.30 8.27 -0.37
N GLU A 313 23.00 8.58 -1.62
CA GLU A 313 23.65 9.67 -2.33
C GLU A 313 23.31 11.04 -1.75
N LYS A 314 22.04 11.29 -1.43
CA LYS A 314 21.65 12.56 -0.83
C LYS A 314 22.21 12.72 0.58
N CYS A 315 22.35 11.65 1.37
CA CYS A 315 23.12 11.68 2.61
C CYS A 315 24.61 12.02 2.40
N ILE A 316 25.22 11.62 1.27
CA ILE A 316 26.59 12.02 0.93
C ILE A 316 26.64 13.52 0.59
N GLU A 317 25.67 14.02 -0.17
CA GLU A 317 25.57 15.43 -0.56
C GLU A 317 25.33 16.36 0.64
N ASP A 318 24.49 15.93 1.58
CA ASP A 318 24.11 16.68 2.78
C ASP A 318 25.11 16.51 3.95
N ASP A 319 26.24 15.82 3.72
CA ASP A 319 27.29 15.54 4.71
C ASP A 319 26.76 14.88 6.01
N ALA A 320 25.81 13.95 5.85
CA ALA A 320 25.29 13.16 6.95
C ALA A 320 26.38 12.25 7.54
N ALA A 321 26.19 11.83 8.80
CA ALA A 321 27.15 11.00 9.53
C ALA A 321 27.53 9.72 8.76
N GLU A 322 28.81 9.31 8.82
CA GLU A 322 29.33 8.19 8.02
C GLU A 322 28.67 6.83 8.36
N ASP A 323 28.13 6.69 9.56
CA ASP A 323 27.43 5.51 10.05
C ASP A 323 25.92 5.54 9.77
N THR A 324 25.41 6.57 9.07
CA THR A 324 24.01 6.67 8.68
C THR A 324 23.59 5.48 7.81
N ILE A 325 22.48 4.84 8.19
CA ILE A 325 21.87 3.74 7.45
C ILE A 325 20.66 4.28 6.68
N ALA A 326 20.66 4.11 5.36
CA ALA A 326 19.49 4.36 4.54
C ALA A 326 18.48 3.23 4.75
N ILE A 327 17.22 3.58 5.00
CA ILE A 327 16.14 2.62 5.25
C ILE A 327 14.99 2.95 4.29
N VAL A 328 14.35 1.90 3.78
CA VAL A 328 13.16 2.00 2.96
C VAL A 328 12.16 0.92 3.37
N HIS A 329 10.88 1.24 3.29
CA HIS A 329 9.78 0.32 3.48
C HIS A 329 9.04 0.10 2.15
N ASP A 330 8.42 -1.07 1.96
CA ASP A 330 7.62 -1.35 0.74
C ASP A 330 6.52 -0.30 0.46
N ASN A 331 5.93 0.25 1.53
CA ASN A 331 4.91 1.30 1.44
C ASN A 331 5.47 2.63 0.91
N ASP A 332 6.78 2.85 0.90
CA ASP A 332 7.38 4.09 0.36
C ASP A 332 7.21 4.18 -1.17
N LEU A 333 6.86 3.07 -1.84
CA LEU A 333 6.45 3.07 -3.24
C LEU A 333 5.16 3.87 -3.47
N GLU A 334 4.29 4.00 -2.46
CA GLU A 334 3.08 4.84 -2.54
C GLU A 334 3.44 6.34 -2.62
N LEU A 335 4.65 6.74 -2.21
CA LEU A 335 5.12 8.13 -2.34
C LEU A 335 5.51 8.49 -3.78
N ILE A 336 5.59 7.50 -4.67
CA ILE A 336 6.06 7.66 -6.05
C ILE A 336 5.07 7.07 -7.07
N GLU A 337 3.77 7.09 -6.74
CA GLU A 337 2.68 6.57 -7.61
C GLU A 337 2.66 7.18 -9.02
N ASP A 338 3.19 8.40 -9.18
CA ASP A 338 3.27 9.11 -10.46
C ASP A 338 4.35 8.57 -11.42
N VAL A 339 5.19 7.62 -10.97
CA VAL A 339 6.25 7.06 -11.80
C VAL A 339 5.67 6.09 -12.82
N GLU A 340 5.80 6.40 -14.12
CA GLU A 340 5.26 5.59 -15.22
C GLU A 340 5.77 4.13 -15.22
N THR A 341 6.98 3.89 -14.73
CA THR A 341 7.61 2.56 -14.68
C THR A 341 8.37 2.34 -13.37
N LEU A 342 8.00 1.32 -12.60
CA LEU A 342 8.61 0.98 -11.31
C LEU A 342 9.92 0.18 -11.46
N THR A 343 10.87 0.74 -12.21
CA THR A 343 12.27 0.23 -12.26
C THR A 343 13.15 1.04 -11.32
N ALA A 344 14.20 0.45 -10.74
CA ALA A 344 15.12 1.16 -9.86
C ALA A 344 15.62 2.49 -10.47
N ASP A 345 16.06 2.47 -11.73
CA ASP A 345 16.60 3.65 -12.41
C ASP A 345 15.55 4.75 -12.64
N ALA A 346 14.32 4.36 -12.99
CA ALA A 346 13.22 5.31 -13.19
C ALA A 346 12.78 5.96 -11.86
N VAL A 347 12.70 5.15 -10.79
CA VAL A 347 12.40 5.62 -9.44
C VAL A 347 13.47 6.60 -8.97
N GLU A 348 14.74 6.21 -9.07
CA GLU A 348 15.87 7.05 -8.67
C GLU A 348 15.88 8.39 -9.44
N LYS A 349 15.67 8.34 -10.76
CA LYS A 349 15.57 9.53 -11.60
C LYS A 349 14.43 10.44 -11.16
N PHE A 350 13.24 9.89 -10.88
CA PHE A 350 12.09 10.64 -10.40
C PHE A 350 12.38 11.35 -9.07
N LEU A 351 12.97 10.63 -8.09
CA LEU A 351 13.32 11.19 -6.79
C LEU A 351 14.33 12.36 -6.92
N ARG A 352 15.27 12.26 -7.85
CA ARG A 352 16.22 13.34 -8.16
C ARG A 352 15.56 14.55 -8.79
N GLU A 353 14.68 14.33 -9.78
CA GLU A 353 13.96 15.41 -10.45
C GLU A 353 13.04 16.17 -9.49
N LYS A 354 12.40 15.46 -8.55
CA LYS A 354 11.55 16.03 -7.51
C LYS A 354 12.32 16.59 -6.30
N GLN A 355 13.61 16.27 -6.18
CA GLN A 355 14.45 16.60 -5.03
C GLN A 355 13.83 16.17 -3.68
N MET A 356 13.24 14.98 -3.62
CA MET A 356 12.54 14.46 -2.44
C MET A 356 13.39 14.57 -1.16
N PRO A 357 12.94 15.26 -0.11
CA PRO A 357 13.75 15.46 1.08
C PRO A 357 13.89 14.18 1.91
N LEU A 358 14.92 14.18 2.73
CA LEU A 358 15.22 13.07 3.64
C LEU A 358 14.91 13.48 5.08
N LEU A 359 14.41 12.52 5.84
CA LEU A 359 14.36 12.61 7.29
C LEU A 359 15.53 11.80 7.85
N VAL A 360 16.48 12.47 8.50
CA VAL A 360 17.62 11.83 9.17
C VAL A 360 17.44 11.93 10.68
N GLU A 361 17.18 10.79 11.32
CA GLU A 361 16.94 10.70 12.76
C GLU A 361 17.67 9.49 13.34
N ASN A 362 18.40 9.70 14.45
CA ASN A 362 19.05 8.63 15.22
C ASN A 362 19.94 7.71 14.35
N GLY A 363 20.63 8.25 13.33
CA GLY A 363 21.50 7.47 12.44
C GLY A 363 20.75 6.65 11.37
N ALA A 364 19.43 6.81 11.22
CA ALA A 364 18.69 6.35 10.06
C ALA A 364 18.35 7.52 9.14
N ALA A 365 18.38 7.26 7.82
CA ALA A 365 17.87 8.17 6.80
C ALA A 365 16.73 7.49 6.02
N ILE A 366 15.59 8.15 5.94
CA ILE A 366 14.41 7.70 5.18
C ILE A 366 13.92 8.83 4.28
N LEU A 367 13.09 8.52 3.28
CA LEU A 367 12.35 9.56 2.54
C LEU A 367 11.41 10.29 3.51
N ASP A 368 11.38 11.63 3.46
CA ASP A 368 10.42 12.40 4.25
C ASP A 368 9.07 12.47 3.51
N PRO A 369 8.00 11.84 4.05
CA PRO A 369 6.70 11.84 3.41
C PRO A 369 6.00 13.22 3.45
N ARG A 370 6.52 14.19 4.23
CA ARG A 370 5.84 15.47 4.51
C ARG A 370 5.96 16.52 3.40
N ASP A 371 6.93 16.37 2.49
CA ASP A 371 7.22 17.37 1.44
C ASP A 371 6.81 16.90 0.03
N ASN A 372 6.07 15.79 -0.07
CA ASN A 372 5.27 15.49 -1.26
C ASN A 372 3.94 16.28 -1.28
N GLU A 373 3.73 17.17 -0.30
CA GLU A 373 2.69 18.19 -0.38
C GLU A 373 3.11 19.24 -1.45
N PRO A 374 2.39 19.39 -2.57
CA PRO A 374 2.45 20.64 -3.32
C PRO A 374 2.17 21.81 -2.35
N PRO A 375 2.67 23.03 -2.62
CA PRO A 375 2.50 24.18 -1.73
C PRO A 375 1.04 24.27 -1.27
N VAL A 376 0.81 24.01 0.02
CA VAL A 376 -0.46 23.94 0.75
C VAL A 376 -1.66 24.36 -0.11
N SER A 377 -2.26 23.39 -0.80
CA SER A 377 -3.69 23.41 -1.06
C SER A 377 -4.34 22.60 0.06
N ASP A 378 -5.12 23.28 0.90
CA ASP A 378 -5.88 22.78 2.05
C ASP A 378 -6.93 21.70 1.66
N GLU A 379 -6.55 20.55 1.10
CA GLU A 379 -7.48 19.42 0.87
C GLU A 379 -7.36 18.41 2.01
N THR A 380 -8.18 18.61 3.04
CA THR A 380 -8.40 17.60 4.09
C THR A 380 -9.33 16.51 3.55
N LYS A 381 -8.81 15.30 3.38
CA LYS A 381 -9.63 14.12 3.01
C LYS A 381 -10.58 13.78 4.15
N VAL A 382 -11.89 13.83 3.91
CA VAL A 382 -12.92 13.46 4.90
C VAL A 382 -13.58 12.16 4.52
N THR A 383 -13.62 11.21 5.46
CA THR A 383 -14.28 9.92 5.28
C THR A 383 -15.65 9.94 5.93
N PHE A 384 -16.71 9.83 5.13
CA PHE A 384 -18.08 9.64 5.62
C PHE A 384 -18.45 8.16 5.59
N TYR A 385 -19.06 7.68 6.68
CA TYR A 385 -19.70 6.36 6.75
C TYR A 385 -21.17 6.51 6.41
N ALA A 386 -21.62 5.85 5.34
CA ALA A 386 -23.02 5.82 4.98
C ALA A 386 -23.74 4.69 5.72
N THR A 387 -24.84 5.01 6.39
CA THR A 387 -25.73 4.02 7.02
C THR A 387 -27.13 4.16 6.46
N ALA A 388 -27.77 3.02 6.17
CA ALA A 388 -29.15 2.97 5.73
C ALA A 388 -29.93 1.93 6.53
N GLU A 389 -31.10 2.33 7.01
CA GLU A 389 -32.00 1.49 7.79
C GLU A 389 -33.31 1.31 7.01
N LEU A 390 -33.72 0.06 6.79
CA LEU A 390 -35.02 -0.26 6.20
C LEU A 390 -35.84 -1.00 7.26
N ASN A 391 -36.96 -0.40 7.71
CA ASN A 391 -37.79 -0.93 8.81
C ASN A 391 -37.02 -1.15 10.14
N GLY A 392 -35.96 -0.38 10.39
CA GLY A 392 -35.15 -0.47 11.62
C GLY A 392 -34.00 -1.47 11.55
N GLU A 393 -33.80 -2.15 10.42
CA GLU A 393 -32.67 -3.07 10.21
C GLU A 393 -31.63 -2.43 9.28
N PRO A 394 -30.31 -2.57 9.58
CA PRO A 394 -29.24 -2.05 8.73
C PRO A 394 -29.15 -2.82 7.41
N VAL A 395 -29.09 -2.11 6.29
CA VAL A 395 -29.02 -2.70 4.94
C VAL A 395 -27.61 -2.51 4.36
N PRO A 396 -26.96 -3.56 3.81
CA PRO A 396 -25.70 -3.40 3.10
C PRO A 396 -25.92 -2.55 1.85
N LEU A 397 -25.10 -1.51 1.69
CA LEU A 397 -25.23 -0.53 0.61
C LEU A 397 -23.88 -0.34 -0.09
N VAL A 398 -23.93 -0.16 -1.41
CA VAL A 398 -22.78 0.21 -2.24
C VAL A 398 -22.95 1.66 -2.64
N ILE A 399 -22.01 2.52 -2.24
CA ILE A 399 -22.01 3.94 -2.60
C ILE A 399 -21.56 4.08 -4.06
N HIS A 400 -22.18 4.99 -4.80
CA HIS A 400 -21.80 5.29 -6.17
C HIS A 400 -20.31 5.70 -6.24
N PRO A 401 -19.48 5.10 -7.13
CA PRO A 401 -18.03 5.33 -7.16
C PRO A 401 -17.63 6.81 -7.31
N VAL A 402 -18.46 7.59 -8.02
CA VAL A 402 -18.27 9.03 -8.21
C VAL A 402 -18.27 9.79 -6.88
N LEU A 403 -19.14 9.43 -5.93
CA LEU A 403 -19.16 10.07 -4.61
C LEU A 403 -17.86 9.79 -3.85
N THR A 404 -17.32 8.58 -3.95
CA THR A 404 -16.03 8.22 -3.33
C THR A 404 -14.87 9.07 -3.89
N LYS A 405 -14.95 9.46 -5.17
CA LYS A 405 -13.95 10.29 -5.84
C LYS A 405 -14.12 11.79 -5.55
N TYR A 406 -15.35 12.28 -5.45
CA TYR A 406 -15.67 13.71 -5.31
C TYR A 406 -15.79 14.21 -3.88
N LEU A 407 -16.05 13.34 -2.90
CA LEU A 407 -15.96 13.68 -1.47
C LEU A 407 -14.55 14.14 -1.05
N LEU A 408 -13.55 13.91 -1.90
CA LEU A 408 -12.15 14.28 -1.71
C LEU A 408 -11.80 15.69 -2.24
N LYS A 409 -12.71 16.37 -2.96
CA LYS A 409 -12.41 17.61 -3.72
C LYS A 409 -13.41 18.76 -3.51
N LEU A 410 -14.21 18.73 -2.45
CA LEU A 410 -15.21 19.79 -2.22
C LEU A 410 -14.53 21.08 -1.75
N GLU A 411 -14.26 22.01 -2.67
CA GLU A 411 -13.75 23.34 -2.34
C GLU A 411 -14.89 24.27 -1.86
N MET A 412 -14.77 24.81 -0.64
CA MET A 412 -15.76 25.74 -0.08
C MET A 412 -15.83 27.12 -0.78
N ALA A 413 -14.99 27.37 -1.79
CA ALA A 413 -14.93 28.62 -2.54
C ALA A 413 -16.06 28.75 -3.58
N GLU A 414 -16.65 27.64 -4.01
CA GLU A 414 -17.55 27.57 -5.16
C GLU A 414 -19.03 27.81 -4.78
N SER A 415 -19.84 28.20 -5.77
CA SER A 415 -21.28 28.49 -5.56
C SER A 415 -22.10 27.22 -5.32
N ILE A 416 -23.31 27.34 -4.75
CA ILE A 416 -24.20 26.18 -4.52
C ILE A 416 -24.59 25.49 -5.86
N ASP A 417 -24.65 26.26 -6.95
CA ASP A 417 -24.78 25.78 -8.34
C ASP A 417 -23.42 25.45 -8.98
N HIS A 418 -22.47 24.90 -8.21
CA HIS A 418 -21.18 24.51 -8.76
C HIS A 418 -21.38 23.41 -9.82
N ASP A 419 -20.87 23.66 -11.03
CA ASP A 419 -20.73 22.64 -12.06
C ASP A 419 -19.62 21.66 -11.64
N TYR A 420 -20.01 20.49 -11.12
CA TYR A 420 -19.08 19.48 -10.58
C TYR A 420 -18.16 18.84 -11.66
N ASP A 421 -18.13 19.38 -12.88
CA ASP A 421 -17.44 18.81 -14.06
C ASP A 421 -17.83 17.32 -14.29
N LEU A 422 -19.07 16.97 -13.94
CA LEU A 422 -19.63 15.63 -14.04
C LEU A 422 -20.67 15.57 -15.17
N PRO A 423 -20.71 14.48 -15.97
CA PRO A 423 -21.79 14.27 -16.92
C PRO A 423 -23.14 14.29 -16.20
N ASN A 424 -24.16 14.91 -16.79
CA ASN A 424 -25.53 14.92 -16.23
C ASN A 424 -26.08 13.50 -15.96
N GLU A 425 -25.63 12.52 -16.74
CA GLU A 425 -25.96 11.09 -16.55
C GLU A 425 -25.43 10.55 -15.21
N GLU A 426 -24.26 11.00 -14.76
CA GLU A 426 -23.68 10.61 -13.47
C GLU A 426 -24.31 11.38 -12.31
N LEU A 427 -24.58 12.69 -12.49
CA LEU A 427 -25.22 13.52 -11.46
C LEU A 427 -26.65 13.04 -11.12
N THR A 428 -27.38 12.55 -12.12
CA THR A 428 -28.76 12.05 -11.96
C THR A 428 -28.83 10.56 -11.64
N SER A 429 -27.69 9.87 -11.57
CA SER A 429 -27.64 8.45 -11.21
C SER A 429 -27.92 8.23 -9.71
N PRO A 430 -28.46 7.06 -9.31
CA PRO A 430 -28.66 6.73 -7.90
C PRO A 430 -27.34 6.78 -7.10
N ALA A 431 -27.36 7.47 -5.96
CA ALA A 431 -26.20 7.63 -5.09
C ALA A 431 -25.77 6.33 -4.40
N VAL A 432 -26.70 5.38 -4.23
CA VAL A 432 -26.48 4.11 -3.53
C VAL A 432 -27.20 2.96 -4.25
N ASN A 433 -26.65 1.76 -4.12
CA ASN A 433 -27.25 0.52 -4.59
C ASN A 433 -27.45 -0.45 -3.40
N PRO A 434 -28.69 -0.93 -3.12
CA PRO A 434 -29.94 -0.62 -3.82
C PRO A 434 -30.35 0.86 -3.70
N PRO A 435 -31.12 1.42 -4.65
CA PRO A 435 -31.60 2.80 -4.59
C PRO A 435 -32.46 3.07 -3.34
N MET A 436 -32.29 4.25 -2.73
CA MET A 436 -32.90 4.61 -1.44
C MET A 436 -33.49 6.02 -1.47
N LEU A 437 -34.50 6.26 -0.63
CA LEU A 437 -35.20 7.55 -0.49
C LEU A 437 -34.53 8.49 0.52
N SER A 438 -33.81 7.94 1.50
CA SER A 438 -33.08 8.69 2.53
C SER A 438 -31.73 8.03 2.81
N LEU A 439 -30.72 8.84 3.11
CA LEU A 439 -29.36 8.39 3.41
C LEU A 439 -28.81 9.19 4.59
N LYS A 440 -28.25 8.50 5.59
CA LYS A 440 -27.52 9.14 6.69
C LYS A 440 -26.02 8.98 6.46
N LEU A 441 -25.31 10.09 6.49
CA LEU A 441 -23.85 10.14 6.39
C LEU A 441 -23.28 10.55 7.74
N GLU A 442 -22.40 9.72 8.30
CA GLU A 442 -21.73 9.97 9.57
C GLU A 442 -20.25 10.29 9.35
N ASN A 443 -19.79 11.44 9.80
CA ASN A 443 -18.36 11.76 9.83
C ASN A 443 -17.78 11.40 11.21
N CYS A 444 -16.85 10.44 11.25
CA CYS A 444 -16.17 10.01 12.47
C CYS A 444 -14.75 10.58 12.60
N GLN A 445 -14.26 11.34 11.61
CA GLN A 445 -12.96 12.00 11.62
C GLN A 445 -13.13 13.46 12.07
N GLY A 446 -12.81 13.73 13.33
CA GLY A 446 -13.01 15.04 13.96
C GLY A 446 -14.36 15.13 14.67
N TYR A 447 -15.16 16.16 14.37
CA TYR A 447 -16.47 16.36 15.03
C TYR A 447 -17.51 15.35 14.50
N PRO A 448 -18.13 14.52 15.37
CA PRO A 448 -19.18 13.59 14.97
C PRO A 448 -20.37 14.35 14.37
N GLN A 449 -20.57 14.21 13.07
CA GLN A 449 -21.65 14.87 12.35
C GLN A 449 -22.50 13.86 11.59
N ILE A 450 -23.83 13.99 11.70
CA ILE A 450 -24.79 13.19 10.94
C ILE A 450 -25.48 14.12 9.94
N ILE A 451 -25.23 13.89 8.66
CA ILE A 451 -25.89 14.58 7.54
C ILE A 451 -27.00 13.68 7.02
N SER A 452 -28.23 14.18 6.98
CA SER A 452 -29.37 13.45 6.43
C SER A 452 -29.66 13.97 5.03
N VAL A 453 -29.52 13.11 4.03
CA VAL A 453 -29.79 13.41 2.62
C VAL A 453 -31.17 12.83 2.26
N GLU A 454 -31.99 13.64 1.60
CA GLU A 454 -33.30 13.26 1.06
C GLU A 454 -33.33 13.55 -0.44
N ALA A 455 -34.09 12.76 -1.20
CA ALA A 455 -34.20 12.95 -2.65
C ALA A 455 -34.84 14.31 -3.00
N SER A 456 -34.27 15.04 -3.96
CA SER A 456 -34.71 16.40 -4.31
C SER A 456 -35.99 16.48 -5.15
N SER A 457 -36.59 15.35 -5.52
CA SER A 457 -37.78 15.27 -6.37
C SER A 457 -39.01 14.91 -5.56
N ASP A 458 -40.05 15.74 -5.62
CA ASP A 458 -41.36 15.51 -4.98
C ASP A 458 -42.17 14.37 -5.63
N LEU A 459 -41.63 13.69 -6.66
CA LEU A 459 -42.25 12.52 -7.26
C LEU A 459 -42.16 11.33 -6.30
N ARG A 460 -43.30 10.72 -5.98
CA ARG A 460 -43.33 9.52 -5.12
C ARG A 460 -42.42 8.43 -5.67
N GLY A 461 -41.39 8.06 -4.91
CA GLY A 461 -40.44 7.01 -5.27
C GLY A 461 -39.19 7.50 -6.02
N ALA A 462 -38.87 8.80 -5.97
CA ALA A 462 -37.60 9.29 -6.50
C ALA A 462 -36.45 8.91 -5.57
N ASP A 463 -35.45 8.21 -6.12
CA ASP A 463 -34.25 7.82 -5.39
C ASP A 463 -33.29 9.00 -5.19
N ILE A 464 -32.45 8.91 -4.16
CA ILE A 464 -31.38 9.87 -3.93
C ILE A 464 -30.38 9.78 -5.07
N THR A 465 -30.08 10.93 -5.66
CA THR A 465 -29.08 11.05 -6.72
C THR A 465 -27.71 11.46 -6.18
N VAL A 466 -26.65 11.24 -6.97
CA VAL A 466 -25.30 11.75 -6.68
C VAL A 466 -25.34 13.26 -6.42
N GLN A 467 -26.14 14.01 -7.19
CA GLN A 467 -26.31 15.45 -7.03
C GLN A 467 -26.96 15.83 -5.69
N ASP A 468 -27.92 15.04 -5.20
CA ASP A 468 -28.55 15.28 -3.89
C ASP A 468 -27.54 15.18 -2.76
N VAL A 469 -26.70 14.14 -2.78
CA VAL A 469 -25.66 13.93 -1.77
C VAL A 469 -24.64 15.07 -1.79
N LEU A 470 -24.08 15.41 -2.95
CA LEU A 470 -23.06 16.46 -3.05
C LEU A 470 -23.60 17.82 -2.59
N ARG A 471 -24.81 18.18 -3.04
CA ARG A 471 -25.48 19.42 -2.64
C ARG A 471 -25.76 19.46 -1.14
N THR A 472 -26.33 18.42 -0.54
CA THR A 472 -26.66 18.42 0.89
C THR A 472 -25.41 18.53 1.76
N ILE A 473 -24.31 17.85 1.39
CA ILE A 473 -23.03 18.01 2.09
C ILE A 473 -22.52 19.45 1.96
N HIS A 474 -22.56 20.00 0.74
CA HIS A 474 -22.09 21.35 0.45
C HIS A 474 -22.91 22.44 1.19
N GLU A 475 -24.22 22.23 1.36
CA GLU A 475 -25.10 23.09 2.15
C GLU A 475 -24.83 22.96 3.65
N ASP A 476 -24.75 21.73 4.15
CA ASP A 476 -24.54 21.44 5.57
C ASP A 476 -23.19 21.99 6.07
N LEU A 477 -22.12 21.87 5.27
CA LEU A 477 -20.81 22.46 5.55
C LEU A 477 -20.84 24.00 5.67
N ARG A 478 -21.87 24.68 5.13
CA ARG A 478 -22.06 26.14 5.24
C ARG A 478 -22.94 26.59 6.40
N THR A 479 -23.58 25.67 7.13
CA THR A 479 -24.47 26.03 8.24
C THR A 479 -23.69 26.44 9.50
N PRO A 480 -24.11 27.48 10.25
CA PRO A 480 -23.47 27.85 11.52
C PRO A 480 -23.81 26.85 12.64
N PHE A 481 -22.90 26.64 13.59
CA PHE A 481 -23.16 25.75 14.74
C PHE A 481 -24.30 26.27 15.61
N SER A 482 -25.23 25.39 15.94
CA SER A 482 -26.24 25.69 16.96
C SER A 482 -25.59 25.77 18.35
N LYS A 483 -26.22 26.53 19.27
CA LYS A 483 -25.81 26.56 20.69
C LYS A 483 -25.79 25.18 21.32
N ARG A 484 -26.67 24.27 20.87
CA ARG A 484 -26.83 22.92 21.43
C ARG A 484 -25.65 22.03 21.05
N GLU A 485 -25.17 22.13 19.81
CA GLU A 485 -24.00 21.40 19.30
C GLU A 485 -22.72 21.84 19.99
N LEU A 486 -22.49 23.15 20.09
CA LEU A 486 -21.31 23.68 20.79
C LEU A 486 -21.27 23.26 22.28
N ASN A 487 -22.43 23.03 22.90
CA ASN A 487 -22.52 22.59 24.30
C ASN A 487 -22.31 21.08 24.50
N LYS A 488 -22.41 20.27 23.44
CA LYS A 488 -22.10 18.83 23.49
C LYS A 488 -20.59 18.56 23.52
N LEU A 489 -19.78 19.52 23.09
CA LEU A 489 -18.33 19.43 23.06
C LEU A 489 -17.69 19.44 24.46
N GLY A 490 -16.55 18.76 24.57
CA GLY A 490 -15.69 18.75 25.75
C GLY A 490 -15.18 20.14 26.13
N GLY A 491 -14.60 20.25 27.33
CA GLY A 491 -14.01 21.52 27.80
C GLY A 491 -12.86 22.01 26.93
N GLU A 492 -11.98 21.09 26.54
CA GLU A 492 -10.78 21.37 25.74
C GLU A 492 -11.12 21.72 24.28
N GLU A 493 -12.05 21.00 23.66
CA GLU A 493 -12.51 21.27 22.29
C GLU A 493 -13.17 22.64 22.17
N ARG A 494 -14.01 23.01 23.14
CA ARG A 494 -14.59 24.37 23.21
C ARG A 494 -13.53 25.43 23.43
N ALA A 495 -12.45 25.12 24.14
CA ALA A 495 -11.33 26.04 24.35
C ALA A 495 -10.51 26.22 23.07
N ALA A 496 -10.25 25.15 22.32
CA ALA A 496 -9.58 25.20 21.03
C ALA A 496 -10.36 26.03 20.00
N ILE A 497 -11.67 25.80 19.87
CA ILE A 497 -12.55 26.60 19.00
C ILE A 497 -12.49 28.09 19.38
N ARG A 498 -12.51 28.41 20.67
CA ARG A 498 -12.42 29.80 21.15
C ARG A 498 -11.04 30.41 20.91
N ALA A 499 -9.96 29.64 21.04
CA ALA A 499 -8.60 30.08 20.78
C ALA A 499 -8.41 30.41 19.29
N SER A 500 -8.80 29.50 18.39
CA SER A 500 -8.77 29.71 16.94
C SER A 500 -9.72 30.81 16.47
N PHE A 501 -10.84 31.04 17.16
CA PHE A 501 -11.69 32.22 16.92
C PHE A 501 -10.98 33.51 17.32
N LYS A 502 -10.36 33.55 18.51
CA LYS A 502 -9.69 34.74 19.05
C LYS A 502 -8.44 35.15 18.27
N GLU A 503 -7.69 34.18 17.76
CA GLU A 503 -6.49 34.41 16.93
C GLU A 503 -6.83 35.08 15.59
N ARG A 504 -8.05 34.88 15.07
CA ARG A 504 -8.47 35.41 13.76
C ARG A 504 -9.26 36.69 13.79
N CYS A 505 -9.95 37.02 14.89
CA CYS A 505 -10.77 38.23 14.95
C CYS A 505 -9.89 39.48 14.76
N LYS A 506 -10.06 40.14 13.61
CA LYS A 506 -9.32 41.38 13.28
C LYS A 506 -10.14 42.65 13.53
N SER A 507 -11.42 42.51 13.93
CA SER A 507 -12.32 43.64 14.22
C SER A 507 -13.31 43.34 15.37
N GLU A 508 -13.84 44.38 16.02
CA GLU A 508 -14.87 44.28 17.07
C GLU A 508 -16.22 43.76 16.53
N GLU A 509 -16.52 44.00 15.25
CA GLU A 509 -17.76 43.53 14.63
C GLU A 509 -17.78 41.99 14.50
N GLU A 510 -16.62 41.37 14.20
CA GLU A 510 -16.47 39.91 14.18
C GLU A 510 -16.54 39.29 15.58
N LEU A 511 -15.96 39.96 16.58
CA LEU A 511 -16.07 39.54 17.99
C LEU A 511 -17.52 39.49 18.46
N SER A 512 -18.34 40.44 18.02
CA SER A 512 -19.77 40.51 18.37
C SER A 512 -20.62 39.37 17.79
N LYS A 513 -20.16 38.75 16.69
CA LYS A 513 -20.84 37.62 16.02
C LYS A 513 -20.63 36.28 16.75
N GLY A 514 -19.61 36.21 17.61
CA GLY A 514 -19.28 35.05 18.45
C GLY A 514 -18.76 33.83 17.67
N PRO A 515 -18.33 32.76 18.35
CA PRO A 515 -17.68 31.59 17.73
C PRO A 515 -18.64 30.70 16.94
N ARG A 516 -19.84 31.18 16.60
CA ARG A 516 -20.92 30.36 16.03
C ARG A 516 -20.98 30.38 14.51
N ARG A 517 -20.37 31.37 13.88
CA ARG A 517 -20.19 31.42 12.43
C ARG A 517 -18.78 30.99 12.10
N PHE A 518 -18.66 29.73 11.68
CA PHE A 518 -17.43 29.17 11.09
C PHE A 518 -17.32 29.55 9.60
N ASP A 519 -18.07 30.56 9.16
CA ASP A 519 -18.07 31.11 7.82
C ASP A 519 -16.68 31.72 7.55
N ARG A 520 -15.80 30.90 6.96
CA ARG A 520 -14.40 31.19 6.56
C ARG A 520 -13.42 31.41 7.71
N LEU A 521 -12.85 30.31 8.16
CA LEU A 521 -11.72 30.25 9.09
C LEU A 521 -10.39 30.29 8.33
N GLY A 522 -10.06 31.43 7.72
CA GLY A 522 -8.73 31.69 7.14
C GLY A 522 -8.32 30.74 6.00
N GLY A 523 -9.27 30.36 5.15
CA GLY A 523 -9.06 29.36 4.09
C GLY A 523 -9.51 27.95 4.48
N ARG A 524 -9.75 27.70 5.77
CA ARG A 524 -10.06 26.37 6.28
C ARG A 524 -11.56 26.13 6.53
N ASP A 525 -12.04 24.96 6.12
CA ASP A 525 -13.43 24.50 6.24
C ASP A 525 -13.78 23.98 7.66
N ARG A 526 -15.07 23.70 7.94
CA ARG A 526 -15.54 23.15 9.25
C ARG A 526 -14.83 21.87 9.68
N LEU A 527 -14.28 21.10 8.74
CA LEU A 527 -13.62 19.82 8.93
C LEU A 527 -12.15 20.04 9.35
N GLN A 528 -11.61 21.22 9.06
CA GLN A 528 -10.21 21.59 9.27
C GLN A 528 -9.91 22.34 10.59
N ILE A 529 -10.92 22.63 11.41
CA ILE A 529 -10.79 23.63 12.50
C ILE A 529 -10.69 23.01 13.91
N LEU A 530 -10.75 21.69 14.06
CA LEU A 530 -10.47 21.06 15.35
C LEU A 530 -9.05 20.48 15.39
N PRO A 531 -8.31 20.66 16.50
CA PRO A 531 -6.97 20.11 16.61
C PRO A 531 -7.03 18.58 16.68
N LYS A 532 -6.01 17.97 16.08
CA LYS A 532 -5.62 16.56 16.23
C LYS A 532 -5.79 16.13 17.71
N LEU A 533 -6.65 15.14 17.97
CA LEU A 533 -6.71 14.44 19.26
C LEU A 533 -5.33 13.75 19.53
N PRO A 534 -4.97 13.52 20.81
CA PRO A 534 -3.58 13.36 21.25
C PRO A 534 -2.92 12.06 20.74
N PRO A 535 -1.57 11.97 20.79
CA PRO A 535 -0.79 10.86 20.20
C PRO A 535 -1.04 9.49 20.83
N ASP A 536 -1.77 9.42 21.96
CA ASP A 536 -2.23 8.16 22.52
C ASP A 536 -3.65 7.88 22.03
N GLY A 537 -3.75 7.01 21.02
CA GLY A 537 -5.00 6.50 20.42
C GLY A 537 -5.86 5.64 21.36
N ALA A 538 -6.10 6.09 22.58
CA ALA A 538 -7.15 5.54 23.43
C ALA A 538 -8.50 5.98 22.85
N LEU A 539 -9.09 5.11 22.02
CA LEU A 539 -10.53 5.09 21.82
C LEU A 539 -11.19 5.10 23.21
N SER A 540 -12.00 6.11 23.50
CA SER A 540 -13.01 5.95 24.54
C SER A 540 -13.81 4.69 24.19
N PRO A 541 -14.08 3.79 25.15
CA PRO A 541 -14.75 2.54 24.85
C PRO A 541 -16.07 2.83 24.14
N MET A 542 -16.26 2.19 22.98
CA MET A 542 -17.56 2.11 22.31
C MET A 542 -18.62 1.73 23.34
N PRO A 543 -19.80 2.36 23.36
CA PRO A 543 -20.88 1.91 24.23
C PRO A 543 -21.20 0.45 23.86
N THR A 544 -20.83 -0.48 24.74
CA THR A 544 -21.31 -1.85 24.74
C THR A 544 -22.82 -1.81 24.91
N PHE A 545 -23.57 -2.03 23.83
CA PHE A 545 -24.96 -2.44 23.95
C PHE A 545 -24.98 -3.87 24.49
N GLN A 546 -25.20 -3.99 25.81
CA GLN A 546 -25.64 -5.26 26.37
C GLN A 546 -27.04 -5.57 25.81
N PRO A 547 -27.31 -6.80 25.36
CA PRO A 547 -28.68 -7.24 25.14
C PRO A 547 -29.30 -7.44 26.53
N SER A 548 -29.96 -6.40 27.05
CA SER A 548 -30.73 -6.54 28.28
C SER A 548 -32.02 -7.31 28.00
N GLU A 549 -32.11 -8.47 28.63
CA GLU A 549 -33.34 -9.15 29.02
C GLU A 549 -34.42 -8.15 29.49
N PHE A 550 -35.67 -8.36 29.05
CA PHE A 550 -36.89 -8.51 29.86
C PHE A 550 -38.14 -8.12 29.04
N LEU A 551 -38.99 -9.15 28.84
CA LEU A 551 -40.45 -9.15 28.73
C LEU A 551 -41.17 -8.29 27.66
#